data_AF-A0A2J6IZT9-F1
#
_entry.id   AF-A0A2J6IZT9-F1
#
_cell.length_a   1.000
_cell.length_b   1.000
_cell.length_c   1.000
_cell.angle_alpha   90.00
_cell.angle_beta   90.00
_cell.angle_gamma   90.00
#
_symmetry.space_group_name_H-M   'P 1'
#
loop_
_entity.id
_entity.type
_entity.pdbx_description
1 polymer ?
#
loop_
_entity_poly.entity_id
_entity_poly.type
_entity_poly.pdbx_seq_one_letter_code
_entity_poly.pdbx_strand_id
1 'polypeptide(L)'
;MDEQKEEREQNGNGVATTEKLWNSTLKTFHSATFKANQYKRIVQKKIDLSAVQKKISEGHADLGKMIDDMREAGEKAILSKADVKSMFAHLDSLKHTAASLIAEIDRIKTEEEPAEESIPEDIN
;
A
#
# COMPACT_ATOMS: atom_id res chain seq x y z
N MET A 1 -12.16 68.76 0.75
CA MET A 1 -12.76 68.09 1.92
C MET A 1 -12.83 66.63 1.54
N ASP A 2 -11.68 65.99 1.71
CA ASP A 2 -11.32 64.69 1.15
C ASP A 2 -11.26 63.69 2.30
N GLU A 3 -12.41 63.30 2.85
CA GLU A 3 -12.47 62.45 4.05
C GLU A 3 -13.54 61.34 3.97
N GLN A 4 -13.94 60.89 2.79
CA GLN A 4 -14.90 59.77 2.69
C GLN A 4 -14.55 58.71 1.64
N LYS A 5 -13.26 58.41 1.42
CA LYS A 5 -12.88 57.35 0.46
C LYS A 5 -11.93 56.26 0.94
N GLU A 6 -11.50 56.23 2.20
CA GLU A 6 -10.49 55.25 2.64
C GLU A 6 -10.99 54.09 3.50
N GLU A 7 -12.26 54.03 3.94
CA GLU A 7 -12.71 52.97 4.86
C GLU A 7 -13.32 51.72 4.22
N ARG A 8 -13.45 51.64 2.89
CA ARG A 8 -14.06 50.46 2.23
C ARG A 8 -13.08 49.41 1.69
N GLU A 9 -11.77 49.67 1.69
CA GLU A 9 -10.79 48.73 1.13
C GLU A 9 -10.12 47.81 2.17
N GLN A 10 -10.33 48.04 3.48
CA GLN A 10 -9.64 47.25 4.52
C GLN A 10 -10.42 46.02 5.04
N ASN A 11 -11.73 45.90 4.77
CA ASN A 11 -12.55 44.79 5.29
C ASN A 11 -12.62 43.54 4.39
N GLY A 12 -12.16 43.61 3.13
CA GLY A 12 -12.20 42.45 2.21
C GLY A 12 -10.98 41.53 2.28
N ASN A 13 -9.84 42.03 2.78
CA ASN A 13 -8.57 41.32 2.66
C ASN A 13 -8.30 40.32 3.80
N GLY A 14 -8.89 40.56 4.98
CA GLY A 14 -8.75 39.68 6.16
C GLY A 14 -9.45 38.34 5.99
N VAL A 15 -10.70 38.35 5.50
CA VAL A 15 -11.52 37.13 5.29
C VAL A 15 -10.91 36.23 4.23
N ALA A 16 -10.49 36.78 3.09
CA ALA A 16 -9.82 36.03 2.03
C ALA A 16 -8.50 35.41 2.49
N THR A 17 -7.80 36.02 3.47
CA THR A 17 -6.56 35.47 4.02
C THR A 17 -6.84 34.34 5.01
N THR A 18 -7.85 34.47 5.87
CA THR A 18 -8.26 33.42 6.81
C THR A 18 -8.82 32.19 6.08
N GLU A 19 -9.62 32.37 5.03
CA GLU A 19 -10.13 31.27 4.19
C GLU A 19 -8.99 30.56 3.46
N LYS A 20 -8.01 31.30 2.92
CA LYS A 20 -6.80 30.72 2.32
C LYS A 20 -5.99 29.90 3.32
N LEU A 21 -5.83 30.40 4.56
CA LEU A 21 -5.14 29.69 5.63
C LEU A 21 -5.90 28.42 6.05
N TRP A 22 -7.24 28.48 6.14
CA TRP A 22 -8.08 27.33 6.44
C TRP A 22 -8.01 26.27 5.34
N ASN A 23 -8.15 26.67 4.08
CA ASN A 23 -8.05 25.78 2.92
C ASN A 23 -6.66 25.15 2.82
N SER A 24 -5.58 25.90 3.08
CA SER A 24 -4.22 25.36 3.10
C SER A 24 -4.01 24.35 4.23
N THR A 25 -4.59 24.60 5.41
CA THR A 25 -4.52 23.70 6.56
C THR A 25 -5.30 22.42 6.30
N LEU A 26 -6.50 22.54 5.74
CA LEU A 26 -7.36 21.41 5.37
C LEU A 26 -6.67 20.51 4.33
N LYS A 27 -6.10 21.09 3.27
CA LYS A 27 -5.33 20.36 2.25
C LYS A 27 -4.13 19.63 2.85
N THR A 28 -3.40 20.29 3.74
CA THR A 28 -2.27 19.66 4.44
C THR A 28 -2.72 18.49 5.31
N PHE A 29 -3.85 18.63 6.00
CA PHE A 29 -4.43 17.56 6.81
C PHE A 29 -4.92 16.37 5.97
N HIS A 30 -5.59 16.62 4.85
CA HIS A 30 -6.00 15.59 3.90
C HIS A 30 -4.78 14.84 3.36
N SER A 31 -3.75 15.57 2.94
CA SER A 31 -2.53 14.95 2.41
C SER A 31 -1.76 14.14 3.46
N ALA A 32 -1.64 14.66 4.68
CA ALA A 32 -1.03 13.92 5.78
C ALA A 32 -1.82 12.64 6.10
N THR A 33 -3.15 12.73 6.11
CA THR A 33 -4.03 11.57 6.35
C THR A 33 -3.90 10.53 5.25
N PHE A 34 -3.85 10.97 3.98
CA PHE A 34 -3.65 10.11 2.83
C PHE A 34 -2.31 9.38 2.88
N LYS A 35 -1.21 10.10 3.15
CA LYS A 35 0.13 9.50 3.28
C LYS A 35 0.23 8.54 4.46
N ALA A 36 -0.40 8.85 5.60
CA ALA A 36 -0.47 7.94 6.74
C ALA A 36 -1.21 6.64 6.39
N ASN A 37 -2.33 6.73 5.67
CA ASN A 37 -3.09 5.58 5.21
C ASN A 37 -2.33 4.73 4.19
N GLN A 38 -1.63 5.36 3.24
CA GLN A 38 -0.73 4.66 2.32
C GLN A 38 0.35 3.89 3.08
N TYR A 39 1.04 4.55 4.02
CA TYR A 39 2.09 3.92 4.81
C TYR A 39 1.56 2.71 5.59
N LYS A 40 0.41 2.85 6.25
CA LYS A 40 -0.26 1.76 6.96
C LYS A 40 -0.52 0.55 6.05
N ARG A 41 -1.07 0.78 4.85
CA ARG A 41 -1.34 -0.29 3.87
C ARG A 41 -0.05 -0.96 3.40
N ILE A 42 1.01 -0.20 3.13
CA ILE A 42 2.32 -0.73 2.74
C ILE A 42 2.89 -1.61 3.85
N VAL A 43 2.87 -1.14 5.10
CA VAL A 43 3.39 -1.90 6.25
C VAL A 43 2.64 -3.20 6.42
N GLN A 44 1.31 -3.18 6.36
CA GLN A 44 0.50 -4.40 6.47
C GLN A 44 0.87 -5.41 5.38
N LYS A 45 0.97 -4.97 4.12
CA LYS A 45 1.37 -5.87 3.03
C LYS A 45 2.80 -6.39 3.16
N LYS A 46 3.73 -5.62 3.73
CA LYS A 46 5.09 -6.08 4.03
C LYS A 46 5.10 -7.17 5.12
N ILE A 47 4.24 -7.04 6.12
CA ILE A 47 4.06 -8.07 7.15
C ILE A 47 3.54 -9.35 6.49
N ASP A 48 2.51 -9.24 5.66
CA ASP A 48 1.94 -10.37 4.93
C ASP A 48 2.99 -11.02 4.01
N LEU A 49 3.79 -10.22 3.29
CA LEU A 49 4.89 -10.71 2.44
C LEU A 49 5.93 -11.48 3.26
N SER A 50 6.32 -10.95 4.42
CA SER A 50 7.29 -11.60 5.31
C SER A 50 6.75 -12.94 5.81
N ALA A 51 5.46 -13.00 6.14
CA ALA A 51 4.80 -14.24 6.54
C ALA A 51 4.77 -15.28 5.41
N VAL A 52 4.49 -14.87 4.16
CA VAL A 52 4.53 -15.75 3.00
C VAL A 52 5.95 -16.24 2.72
N GLN A 53 6.95 -15.36 2.79
CA GLN A 53 8.36 -15.73 2.61
C GLN A 53 8.81 -16.76 3.66
N LYS A 54 8.37 -16.61 4.91
CA LYS A 54 8.63 -17.61 5.95
C LYS A 54 8.02 -18.97 5.59
N LYS A 55 6.77 -19.00 5.14
CA LYS A 55 6.11 -20.24 4.68
C LYS A 55 6.81 -20.90 3.51
N ILE A 56 7.37 -20.11 2.58
CA ILE A 56 8.18 -20.64 1.47
C ILE A 56 9.43 -21.33 2.01
N SER A 57 10.15 -20.70 2.94
CA SER A 57 11.34 -21.28 3.55
C SER A 57 11.03 -22.56 4.34
N GLU A 58 9.97 -22.55 5.15
CA GLU A 58 9.48 -23.73 5.87
C GLU A 58 9.09 -24.85 4.90
N GLY A 59 8.32 -24.53 3.84
CA GLY A 59 7.92 -25.50 2.83
C GLY A 59 9.10 -26.11 2.05
N HIS A 60 10.19 -25.36 1.83
CA HIS A 60 11.42 -25.90 1.25
C HIS A 60 12.13 -26.87 2.19
N ALA A 61 12.16 -26.57 3.50
CA ALA A 61 12.71 -27.47 4.49
C ALA A 61 11.90 -28.77 4.60
N ASP A 62 10.56 -28.66 4.62
CA ASP A 62 9.65 -29.81 4.66
C ASP A 62 9.76 -30.68 3.42
N LEU A 63 9.85 -30.06 2.23
CA LEU A 63 10.07 -30.78 0.98
C LEU A 63 11.42 -31.51 0.98
N GLY A 64 12.49 -30.85 1.45
CA GLY A 64 13.81 -31.48 1.57
C GLY A 64 13.77 -32.71 2.45
N LYS A 65 13.20 -32.58 3.65
CA LYS A 65 12.99 -33.70 4.58
C LYS A 65 12.19 -34.84 3.95
N MET A 66 11.09 -34.52 3.27
CA MET A 66 10.26 -35.53 2.61
C MET A 66 11.02 -36.30 1.52
N ILE A 67 11.85 -35.61 0.74
CA ILE A 67 12.70 -36.23 -0.28
C ILE A 67 13.76 -37.12 0.37
N ASP A 68 14.37 -36.67 1.47
CA ASP A 68 15.37 -37.43 2.22
C ASP A 68 14.76 -38.70 2.83
N ASP A 69 13.60 -38.60 3.49
CA ASP A 69 12.86 -39.74 4.06
C ASP A 69 12.52 -40.77 2.96
N MET A 70 12.03 -40.33 1.80
CA MET A 70 11.74 -41.21 0.66
C MET A 70 13.02 -41.86 0.09
N ARG A 71 14.14 -41.13 0.08
CA ARG A 71 15.43 -41.64 -0.38
C ARG A 71 15.97 -42.69 0.57
N GLU A 72 15.88 -42.47 1.89
CA GLU A 72 16.28 -43.44 2.91
C GLU A 72 15.42 -44.71 2.87
N ALA A 73 14.12 -44.57 2.57
CA ALA A 73 13.22 -45.70 2.33
C ALA A 73 13.50 -46.46 1.01
N GLY A 74 14.44 -46.00 0.19
CA GLY A 74 14.81 -46.64 -1.08
C GLY A 74 13.80 -46.40 -2.21
N GLU A 75 12.94 -45.39 -2.10
CA GLU A 75 11.96 -45.08 -3.13
C GLU A 75 12.62 -44.63 -4.43
N LYS A 76 12.04 -45.06 -5.56
CA LYS A 76 12.46 -44.67 -6.91
C LYS A 76 11.51 -43.60 -7.46
N ALA A 77 12.05 -42.77 -8.36
CA ALA A 77 11.29 -41.71 -9.03
C ALA A 77 10.57 -40.76 -8.03
N ILE A 78 11.27 -40.37 -6.95
CA ILE A 78 10.75 -39.53 -5.85
C ILE A 78 10.07 -38.25 -6.38
N LEU A 79 10.70 -37.55 -7.32
CA LEU A 79 10.13 -36.32 -7.90
C LEU A 79 8.84 -36.53 -8.70
N SER A 80 8.54 -37.76 -9.11
CA SER A 80 7.31 -38.09 -9.83
C SER A 80 6.15 -38.40 -8.89
N LYS A 81 6.41 -38.57 -7.58
CA LYS A 81 5.42 -38.90 -6.56
C LYS A 81 4.41 -37.77 -6.38
N ALA A 82 3.18 -38.15 -6.10
CA ALA A 82 2.07 -37.21 -5.97
C ALA A 82 2.30 -36.19 -4.85
N ASP A 83 2.81 -36.64 -3.71
CA ASP A 83 3.05 -35.78 -2.53
C ASP A 83 4.12 -34.72 -2.82
N VAL A 84 5.23 -35.12 -3.45
CA VAL A 84 6.30 -34.20 -3.87
C VAL A 84 5.80 -33.19 -4.89
N LYS A 85 4.99 -33.61 -5.87
CA LYS A 85 4.35 -32.69 -6.83
C LYS A 85 3.38 -31.73 -6.17
N SER A 86 2.61 -32.19 -5.18
CA SER A 86 1.70 -31.36 -4.41
C SER A 86 2.46 -30.28 -3.64
N MET A 87 3.59 -30.63 -3.03
CA MET A 87 4.48 -29.68 -2.35
C MET A 87 5.06 -28.64 -3.32
N PHE A 88 5.49 -29.05 -4.52
CA PHE A 88 5.92 -28.10 -5.54
C PHE A 88 4.81 -27.12 -5.93
N ALA A 89 3.60 -27.62 -6.20
CA ALA A 89 2.46 -26.78 -6.53
C ALA A 89 2.12 -25.80 -5.40
N HIS A 90 2.21 -26.24 -4.14
CA HIS A 90 2.02 -25.38 -2.98
C HIS A 90 3.09 -24.26 -2.91
N LEU A 91 4.37 -24.62 -3.06
CA LEU A 91 5.46 -23.65 -3.09
C LEU A 91 5.31 -22.63 -4.23
N ASP A 92 4.88 -23.07 -5.41
CA ASP A 92 4.67 -22.18 -6.55
C ASP A 92 3.49 -21.22 -6.32
N SER A 93 2.41 -21.69 -5.69
CA SER A 93 1.31 -20.83 -5.25
C SER A 93 1.77 -19.76 -4.24
N LEU A 94 2.61 -20.14 -3.27
CA LEU A 94 3.18 -19.18 -2.33
C LEU A 94 4.09 -18.15 -3.01
N LYS A 95 4.93 -18.57 -3.96
CA LYS A 95 5.77 -17.65 -4.77
C LYS A 95 4.91 -16.67 -5.57
N HIS A 96 3.83 -17.15 -6.18
CA HIS A 96 2.88 -16.30 -6.91
C HIS A 96 2.21 -15.28 -5.98
N THR A 97 1.82 -15.72 -4.79
CA THR A 97 1.27 -14.84 -3.75
C THR A 97 2.27 -13.76 -3.33
N ALA A 98 3.54 -14.14 -3.11
CA ALA A 98 4.60 -13.19 -2.78
C ALA A 98 4.82 -12.15 -3.89
N ALA A 99 4.86 -12.58 -5.16
CA ALA A 99 4.99 -11.69 -6.31
C ALA A 99 3.80 -10.70 -6.41
N SER A 100 2.59 -11.18 -6.14
CA SER A 100 1.38 -10.34 -6.12
C SER A 100 1.45 -9.28 -5.02
N LEU A 101 1.87 -9.65 -3.80
CA LEU A 101 2.05 -8.70 -2.70
C LEU A 101 3.11 -7.63 -3.01
N ILE A 102 4.21 -8.00 -3.68
CA ILE A 102 5.23 -7.04 -4.13
C ILE A 102 4.62 -6.06 -5.13
N ALA A 103 3.92 -6.55 -6.15
CA ALA A 103 3.26 -5.69 -7.14
C ALA A 103 2.23 -4.75 -6.50
N GLU A 104 1.46 -5.23 -5.52
CA GLU A 104 0.50 -4.40 -4.79
C GLU A 104 1.17 -3.34 -3.91
N ILE A 105 2.28 -3.67 -3.26
CA ILE A 105 3.08 -2.69 -2.51
C ILE A 105 3.56 -1.59 -3.45
N ASP A 106 4.08 -1.95 -4.62
CA ASP A 106 4.57 -0.96 -5.58
C ASP A 106 3.44 -0.10 -6.15
N ARG A 107 2.26 -0.67 -6.40
CA ARG A 107 1.06 0.11 -6.78
C ARG A 107 0.66 1.13 -5.71
N ILE A 108 0.72 0.77 -4.42
CA ILE A 108 0.38 1.72 -3.34
C ILE A 108 1.42 2.82 -3.22
N LYS A 109 2.71 2.53 -3.45
CA LYS A 109 3.76 3.55 -3.42
C LYS A 109 3.58 4.62 -4.50
N THR A 110 3.04 4.23 -5.66
CA THR A 110 2.79 5.12 -6.80
C THR A 110 1.37 5.68 -6.82
N GLU A 111 0.54 5.36 -5.83
CA GLU A 111 -0.82 5.87 -5.74
C GLU A 111 -0.78 7.37 -5.43
N GLU A 112 -1.48 8.16 -6.24
CA GLU A 112 -1.58 9.61 -6.08
C GLU A 112 -2.78 9.95 -5.20
N GLU A 113 -2.69 11.10 -4.52
CA GLU A 113 -3.79 11.60 -3.72
C GLU A 113 -4.98 11.92 -4.64
N PRO A 114 -6.20 11.49 -4.31
CA PRO A 114 -7.35 11.80 -5.15
C PRO A 114 -7.48 13.31 -5.30
N ALA A 115 -7.62 13.78 -6.55
CA ALA A 115 -7.85 15.19 -6.81
C ALA A 115 -9.15 15.61 -6.11
N GLU A 116 -9.07 16.61 -5.23
CA GLU A 116 -10.26 17.26 -4.68
C GLU A 116 -11.07 17.81 -5.87
N GLU A 117 -12.34 17.40 -6.00
CA GLU A 117 -13.28 18.09 -6.87
C GLU A 117 -13.28 19.56 -6.44
N SER A 118 -12.75 20.43 -7.30
CA SER A 118 -12.77 21.86 -7.11
C SER A 118 -14.23 22.28 -6.94
N ILE A 119 -14.63 22.61 -5.71
CA ILE A 119 -15.91 23.28 -5.46
C ILE A 119 -15.88 24.53 -6.34
N PRO A 120 -16.82 24.69 -7.30
CA PRO A 120 -16.79 25.83 -8.22
C PRO A 120 -16.80 27.13 -7.42
N GLU A 121 -15.76 27.95 -7.59
CA GLU A 121 -15.72 29.33 -7.14
C GLU A 121 -16.67 30.17 -8.02
N ASP A 122 -17.97 29.87 -8.01
CA ASP A 122 -19.01 30.67 -8.65
C ASP A 122 -20.37 30.34 -8.01
N ILE A 123 -20.55 30.77 -6.77
CA ILE A 123 -21.90 31.02 -6.23
C ILE A 123 -21.96 32.53 -5.93
N ASN A 124 -22.56 33.23 -6.90
CA ASN A 124 -22.92 34.65 -6.96
C ASN A 124 -23.41 35.26 -5.65
#